data_AF-T0UYS9-F1
#
_entry.id   AF-T0UYS9-F1
#
_cell.length_a   1.000
_cell.length_b   1.000
_cell.length_c   1.000
_cell.angle_alpha   90.00
_cell.angle_beta   90.00
_cell.angle_gamma   90.00
#
_symmetry.space_group_name_H-M   'P 1'
#
loop_
_entity.id
_entity.type
_entity.pdbx_description
1 polymer ?
#
loop_
_entity_poly.entity_id
_entity_poly.type
_entity_poly.pdbx_seq_one_letter_code
_entity_poly.pdbx_strand_id
1 'polypeptide(L)' 'MNKEEDIPNRFRKGSILEVDMAKGKTYVDNLPALNELTYLSEPFSIGTGDTEIDIYTSSWTRTDPTIEITWKERFI' A
#
# COMPACT_ATOMS: atom_id res chain seq x y z
N MET A 1 -19.87 19.07 16.16
CA MET A 1 -20.52 18.42 15.02
C MET A 1 -19.39 17.79 14.22
N ASN A 2 -19.16 16.48 14.40
CA ASN A 2 -18.10 15.77 13.68
C ASN A 2 -18.46 15.83 12.20
N LYS A 3 -17.53 16.36 11.40
CA LYS A 3 -17.62 16.31 9.94
C LYS A 3 -17.60 14.82 9.62
N GLU A 4 -18.73 14.27 9.22
CA GLU A 4 -18.82 12.92 8.71
C GLU A 4 -17.81 12.85 7.55
N GLU A 5 -16.69 12.18 7.81
CA GLU A 5 -15.71 11.86 6.79
C GLU A 5 -16.39 10.87 5.85
N ASP A 6 -17.15 11.36 4.88
CA ASP A 6 -17.60 10.51 3.78
C ASP A 6 -16.37 10.29 2.87
N ILE A 7 -15.45 9.44 3.34
CA ILE A 7 -14.37 8.92 2.51
C ILE A 7 -14.99 7.72 1.80
N PRO A 8 -15.42 7.85 0.53
CA PRO A 8 -15.87 6.70 -0.23
C PRO A 8 -14.78 5.65 -0.16
N ASN A 9 -15.16 4.43 0.23
CA ASN A 9 -14.23 3.30 0.22
C ASN A 9 -13.64 3.20 -1.19
N ARG A 10 -12.37 3.58 -1.32
CA ARG A 10 -11.70 3.78 -2.61
C ARG A 10 -11.54 2.46 -3.37
N PHE A 11 -11.57 1.34 -2.66
CA PHE A 11 -11.39 0.00 -3.19
C PHE A 11 -12.68 -0.80 -3.02
N ARG A 12 -13.23 -1.31 -4.12
CA ARG A 12 -14.35 -2.27 -4.04
C ARG A 12 -13.86 -3.59 -3.45
N LYS A 13 -14.80 -4.42 -2.97
CA LYS A 13 -14.48 -5.78 -2.51
C LYS A 13 -13.74 -6.56 -3.59
N GLY A 14 -12.61 -7.16 -3.22
CA GLY A 14 -11.77 -7.95 -4.12
C GLY A 14 -10.81 -7.15 -4.98
N SER A 15 -10.73 -5.82 -4.81
CA SER A 15 -9.69 -5.03 -5.46
C SER A 15 -8.30 -5.37 -4.92
N ILE A 16 -7.30 -5.22 -5.78
CA ILE A 16 -5.88 -5.43 -5.46
C ILE A 16 -5.16 -4.10 -5.53
N LEU A 17 -4.55 -3.69 -4.41
CA LEU A 17 -3.59 -2.59 -4.36
C LEU A 17 -2.19 -3.18 -4.46
N GLU A 18 -1.46 -2.85 -5.52
CA GLU A 18 -0.06 -3.21 -5.69
C GLU A 18 0.80 -1.96 -5.54
N VAL A 19 1.81 -2.01 -4.67
CA VAL A 19 2.79 -0.95 -4.48
C VAL A 19 4.18 -1.47 -4.87
N ASP A 20 4.63 -1.09 -6.07
CA ASP A 20 5.97 -1.42 -6.56
C ASP A 20 6.97 -0.37 -6.07
N MET A 21 7.55 -0.64 -4.91
CA MET A 21 8.57 0.22 -4.28
C MET A 21 9.85 0.31 -5.13
N ALA A 22 10.19 -0.71 -5.92
CA ALA A 22 11.38 -0.68 -6.75
C ALA A 22 11.24 0.27 -7.95
N LYS A 23 10.02 0.41 -8.48
CA LYS A 23 9.70 1.31 -9.61
C LYS A 23 9.07 2.63 -9.18
N GLY A 24 8.72 2.78 -7.90
CA GLY A 24 7.97 3.93 -7.39
C GLY A 24 6.58 4.05 -8.06
N LYS A 25 5.90 2.92 -8.26
CA LYS A 25 4.60 2.87 -8.95
C LYS A 25 3.55 2.20 -8.08
N THR A 26 2.31 2.64 -8.24
CA THR A 26 1.15 2.01 -7.59
C THR A 26 0.12 1.65 -8.63
N TYR A 27 -0.56 0.53 -8.41
CA TYR A 27 -1.60 0.00 -9.28
C TYR A 27 -2.82 -0.40 -8.46
N VAL A 28 -3.99 -0.18 -9.04
CA VAL A 28 -5.27 -0.68 -8.51
C VAL A 28 -5.90 -1.54 -9.59
N ASP A 29 -6.12 -2.81 -9.30
CA ASP A 29 -6.65 -3.78 -10.28
C ASP A 29 -5.84 -3.80 -11.60
N ASN A 30 -4.51 -3.76 -11.49
CA ASN A 30 -3.52 -3.64 -12.59
C ASN A 30 -3.55 -2.32 -13.40
N LEU A 31 -4.35 -1.33 -12.98
CA LEU A 31 -4.37 -0.02 -13.61
C LEU A 31 -3.46 0.96 -12.86
N PRO A 32 -2.61 1.74 -13.55
CA PRO A 32 -1.76 2.73 -12.91
C PRO A 32 -2.57 3.73 -12.08
N ALA A 33 -2.16 3.91 -10.82
CA ALA A 33 -2.86 4.73 -9.85
C ALA A 33 -1.89 5.78 -9.28
N LEU A 34 -1.45 6.71 -10.15
CA LEU A 34 -0.44 7.73 -9.82
C LEU A 34 -0.82 8.65 -8.65
N ASN A 35 -2.12 8.78 -8.36
CA ASN A 35 -2.61 9.63 -7.27
C ASN A 35 -2.74 8.88 -5.93
N GLU A 36 -2.41 7.59 -5.87
CA GLU A 36 -2.52 6.76 -4.66
C GLU A 36 -1.27 6.79 -3.78
N LEU A 37 -0.11 7.12 -4.36
CA LEU A 37 1.05 7.53 -3.56
C LEU A 37 0.81 8.96 -3.10
N THR A 38 0.38 9.10 -1.84
CA THR A 38 0.35 10.40 -1.17
C THR A 38 1.68 11.12 -1.35
N TYR A 39 1.63 12.43 -1.54
CA TYR A 39 2.76 13.33 -1.82
C TYR A 39 4.01 13.18 -0.90
N LEU A 40 3.91 12.43 0.21
CA LEU A 40 4.96 12.23 1.20
C LEU A 40 5.49 10.78 1.28
N SER A 41 5.02 9.85 0.45
CA SER A 41 5.53 8.47 0.44
C SER A 41 6.70 8.35 -0.52
N GLU A 42 7.91 8.20 0.03
CA GLU A 42 9.09 7.84 -0.75
C GLU A 42 9.25 6.31 -0.80
N PRO A 43 9.54 5.71 -1.96
CA PRO A 43 9.86 4.30 -2.02
C PRO A 43 11.13 4.00 -1.21
N PHE A 44 11.13 2.89 -0.48
CA PHE A 44 12.25 2.45 0.33
C PHE A 44 12.78 1.09 -0.11
N SER A 45 14.03 0.81 0.25
CA SER A 45 14.67 -0.50 0.12
C SER A 45 14.81 -1.17 1.48
N ILE A 46 14.67 -2.49 1.51
CA ILE A 46 14.97 -3.31 2.69
C ILE A 46 16.48 -3.38 2.88
N GLY A 47 16.97 -2.94 4.04
CA GLY A 47 18.39 -2.93 4.39
C GLY A 47 18.92 -4.31 4.78
N THR A 48 20.20 -4.39 5.12
CA THR A 48 20.78 -5.61 5.71
C THR A 48 20.36 -5.78 7.16
N GLY A 49 20.16 -7.02 7.60
CA GLY A 49 19.71 -7.32 8.96
C GLY A 49 18.18 -7.32 9.06
N ASP A 50 17.68 -7.16 10.28
CA ASP A 50 16.25 -7.25 10.55
C ASP A 50 15.55 -5.96 10.12
N THR A 51 14.44 -6.10 9.39
CA THR A 51 13.56 -5.00 9.00
C THR A 51 12.14 -5.32 9.45
N GLU A 52 11.49 -4.38 10.09
CA GLU A 52 10.09 -4.46 10.50
C GLU A 52 9.24 -3.54 9.62
N ILE A 53 8.08 -4.02 9.19
CA ILE A 53 7.13 -3.26 8.37
C ILE A 53 5.77 -3.33 9.05
N ASP A 54 5.27 -2.17 9.46
CA ASP A 54 3.92 -2.03 9.99
C ASP A 54 2.94 -1.66 8.88
N ILE A 55 1.84 -2.39 8.78
CA ILE A 55 0.77 -2.13 7.82
C ILE A 55 -0.51 -1.81 8.59
N TYR A 56 -0.96 -0.56 8.45
CA TYR A 56 -2.17 -0.07 9.10
C TYR A 56 -3.30 0.02 8.07
N THR A 57 -4.46 -0.57 8.39
CA THR A 57 -5.67 -0.46 7.58
C THR A 57 -6.63 0.55 8.21
N SER A 58 -7.56 1.07 7.41
CA SER A 58 -8.62 1.95 7.94
C SER A 58 -9.40 1.23 9.04
N SER A 59 -9.74 1.95 10.12
CA SER A 59 -10.60 1.45 11.21
C SER A 59 -12.02 1.05 10.74
N TRP A 60 -12.41 1.40 9.51
CA TRP A 60 -13.70 1.02 8.92
C TRP A 60 -13.65 -0.29 8.13
N THR A 61 -12.46 -0.85 7.93
CA THR A 61 -12.27 -2.16 7.31
C THR A 61 -13.06 -3.22 8.10
N ARG A 62 -13.94 -3.95 7.42
CA ARG A 62 -14.74 -5.05 8.03
C ARG A 62 -14.16 -6.43 7.79
N THR A 63 -13.21 -6.52 6.89
CA THR A 63 -12.53 -7.76 6.52
C THR A 63 -11.10 -7.39 6.18
N ASP A 64 -10.17 -7.97 6.92
CA ASP A 64 -8.76 -7.68 6.71
C ASP A 64 -8.35 -8.10 5.29
N PRO A 65 -7.51 -7.30 4.63
CA PRO A 65 -6.97 -7.68 3.34
C PRO A 65 -5.99 -8.85 3.51
N THR A 66 -5.86 -9.66 2.47
CA THR A 66 -4.69 -10.53 2.35
C THR A 66 -3.48 -9.67 2.02
N ILE A 67 -2.42 -9.82 2.81
CA ILE A 67 -1.16 -9.10 2.60
C ILE A 67 -0.15 -10.06 1.99
N GLU A 68 0.44 -9.67 0.87
CA GLU A 68 1.57 -10.36 0.25
C GLU A 68 2.73 -9.37 0.10
N ILE A 69 3.93 -9.79 0.51
CA ILE A 69 5.15 -9.00 0.40
C ILE A 69 6.15 -9.83 -0.40
N THR A 70 6.64 -9.25 -1.51
CA THR A 70 7.70 -9.86 -2.32
C THR A 70 8.90 -8.92 -2.38
N TRP A 71 10.08 -9.49 -2.21
CA TRP A 71 11.35 -8.79 -2.32
C TRP A 71 12.40 -9.71 -2.92
N LYS A 72 13.53 -9.12 -3.33
CA LYS A 72 14.68 -9.86 -3.84
C LYS A 72 15.93 -9.41 -3.12
N GLU A 73 16.64 -10.35 -2.52
CA GLU A 73 17.96 -10.10 -1.97
C GLU A 73 18.93 -9.69 -3.08
N ARG A 74 19.73 -8.66 -2.80
CA ARG A 74 20.81 -8.23 -3.69
C ARG A 74 22.13 -8.57 -2.99
N PHE A 75 22.94 -9.37 -3.67
CA PHE A 75 24.31 -9.69 -3.28
C PHE A 75 25.27 -8.85 -4.12
N ILE A 76 26.39 -8.42 -3.53
CA ILE A 76 27.52 -7.76 -4.22
C ILE A 76 28.71 -8.72 -4.15
#